data_AF-A0A382HED8-F1
#
_entry.id   AF-A0A382HED8-F1
#
_cell.length_a   1.000
_cell.length_b   1.000
_cell.length_c   1.000
_cell.angle_alpha   90.00
_cell.angle_beta   90.00
_cell.angle_gamma   90.00
#
_symmetry.space_group_name_H-M   'P 1'
#
loop_
_entity.id
_entity.type
_entity.pdbx_description
1 polymer ?
#
loop_
_entity_poly.entity_id
_entity_poly.type
_entity_poly.pdbx_seq_one_letter_code
_entity_poly.pdbx_strand_id
1 'polypeptide(L)'
;MIASYLNNKGYNADVLDCEVNQLTQEESAEKIRDLSPRIICMVVYGQQPSASAQNMHGAEKLMQNLKGLNITRIYVGIAPSALPERIISHDKEVLVCRGEGPKTLEHLLSVKDHTSPTD
;
A
#
# COMPACT_ATOMS: atom_id res chain seq x y z
N MET A 1 2.56 11.86 -6.99
CA MET A 1 3.86 12.26 -6.42
C MET A 1 4.78 11.05 -6.18
N ILE A 2 4.38 10.07 -5.34
CA ILE A 2 5.22 8.91 -4.96
C ILE A 2 5.76 8.14 -6.17
N ALA A 3 4.89 7.71 -7.09
CA ALA A 3 5.31 6.94 -8.28
C ALA A 3 6.37 7.70 -9.11
N SER A 4 6.14 8.98 -9.41
CA SER A 4 7.11 9.82 -10.13
C SER A 4 8.43 9.98 -9.37
N TYR A 5 8.41 10.14 -8.04
CA TYR A 5 9.61 10.17 -7.22
C TYR A 5 10.43 8.88 -7.38
N LEU A 6 9.77 7.71 -7.26
CA LEU A 6 10.43 6.41 -7.38
C LEU A 6 10.94 6.14 -8.80
N ASN A 7 10.19 6.54 -9.82
CA ASN A 7 10.62 6.46 -11.23
C ASN A 7 11.88 7.30 -11.48
N ASN A 8 11.96 8.51 -10.91
CA ASN A 8 13.15 9.36 -11.00
C ASN A 8 14.38 8.76 -10.27
N LYS A 9 14.17 7.79 -9.37
CA LYS A 9 15.22 7.02 -8.69
C LYS A 9 15.62 5.75 -9.43
N GLY A 10 15.00 5.45 -10.57
CA GLY A 10 15.29 4.27 -11.39
C GLY A 10 14.48 3.02 -11.02
N TYR A 11 13.47 3.15 -10.16
CA TYR A 11 12.50 2.07 -9.92
C TYR A 11 11.39 2.09 -10.98
N ASN A 12 10.63 0.99 -11.06
CA ASN A 12 9.39 0.93 -11.84
C ASN A 12 8.21 1.02 -10.85
N ALA A 13 7.51 2.15 -10.88
CA ALA A 13 6.34 2.41 -10.06
C ALA A 13 5.20 2.96 -10.93
N ASP A 14 4.06 2.27 -10.86
CA ASP A 14 2.80 2.64 -11.51
C ASP A 14 1.72 2.98 -10.46
N VAL A 15 0.64 3.60 -10.93
CA VAL A 15 -0.54 3.90 -10.12
C VAL A 15 -1.73 3.13 -10.69
N LEU A 16 -2.33 2.29 -9.85
CA LEU A 16 -3.63 1.66 -10.15
C LEU A 16 -4.72 2.46 -9.46
N ASP A 17 -5.47 3.23 -10.24
CA ASP A 17 -6.68 3.91 -9.77
C ASP A 17 -7.89 3.02 -10.05
N CYS A 18 -8.37 2.32 -9.02
CA CYS A 18 -9.49 1.39 -9.15
C CYS A 18 -10.80 2.11 -9.48
N GLU A 19 -10.99 3.35 -9.03
CA GLU A 19 -12.22 4.12 -9.24
C GLU A 19 -12.33 4.60 -10.68
N VAL A 20 -11.24 5.18 -11.21
CA VAL A 20 -11.17 5.63 -12.61
C VAL A 20 -11.35 4.45 -13.58
N ASN A 21 -10.80 3.29 -13.23
CA ASN A 21 -10.94 2.07 -14.03
C ASN A 21 -12.24 1.29 -13.74
N GLN A 22 -13.10 1.77 -12.84
CA GLN A 22 -14.35 1.13 -12.41
C GLN A 22 -14.18 -0.35 -11.99
N LEU A 23 -13.07 -0.66 -11.34
CA LEU A 23 -12.75 -2.03 -10.93
C LEU A 23 -13.46 -2.37 -9.62
N THR A 24 -14.03 -3.56 -9.57
CA THR A 24 -14.44 -4.20 -8.31
C THR A 24 -13.22 -4.55 -7.45
N GLN A 25 -13.47 -4.94 -6.20
CA GLN A 25 -12.41 -5.38 -5.27
C GLN A 25 -11.68 -6.62 -5.80
N GLU A 26 -12.45 -7.53 -6.40
CA GLU A 26 -11.96 -8.76 -7.00
C GLU A 26 -11.11 -8.44 -8.21
N GLU A 27 -11.63 -7.69 -9.20
CA GLU A 27 -10.89 -7.30 -10.40
C GLU A 27 -9.62 -6.52 -10.08
N SER A 28 -9.66 -5.65 -9.06
CA SER A 28 -8.49 -4.94 -8.57
C SER A 28 -7.41 -5.89 -8.05
N ALA A 29 -7.81 -6.90 -7.26
CA ALA A 29 -6.88 -7.90 -6.74
C ALA A 29 -6.33 -8.80 -7.86
N GLU A 30 -7.14 -9.16 -8.84
CA GLU A 30 -6.69 -9.90 -10.03
C GLU A 30 -5.66 -9.10 -10.82
N LYS A 31 -5.96 -7.82 -11.09
CA LYS A 31 -5.06 -6.92 -11.81
C LYS A 31 -3.71 -6.77 -11.09
N ILE A 32 -3.73 -6.62 -9.77
CA ILE A 32 -2.51 -6.55 -8.96
C ILE A 32 -1.71 -7.85 -9.03
N ARG A 33 -2.39 -9.01 -8.96
CA ARG A 33 -1.76 -10.33 -9.07
C ARG A 33 -1.10 -10.51 -10.43
N ASP A 34 -1.76 -10.10 -11.51
CA ASP A 34 -1.23 -10.19 -12.88
C ASP A 34 0.00 -9.28 -13.06
N LEU A 35 0.01 -8.10 -12.44
CA LEU A 35 1.17 -7.20 -12.45
C LEU A 35 2.34 -7.73 -11.61
N SER A 36 2.08 -8.63 -10.66
CA SER A 36 3.08 -9.24 -9.77
C SER A 36 4.08 -8.23 -9.16
N PRO A 37 3.61 -7.13 -8.54
CA PRO A 37 4.50 -6.12 -7.97
C PRO A 37 5.23 -6.65 -6.74
N ARG A 38 6.45 -6.18 -6.52
CA ARG A 38 7.19 -6.46 -5.27
C ARG A 38 6.53 -5.82 -4.05
N ILE A 39 5.99 -4.62 -4.23
CA ILE A 39 5.38 -3.81 -3.16
C ILE A 39 4.07 -3.21 -3.67
N ILE A 40 3.02 -3.34 -2.88
CA ILE A 40 1.79 -2.55 -3.01
C ILE A 40 1.75 -1.50 -1.91
N CYS A 41 1.67 -0.24 -2.34
CA CYS A 41 1.53 0.92 -1.47
C CYS A 41 0.11 1.47 -1.57
N MET A 42 -0.68 1.25 -0.53
CA MET A 42 -2.01 1.82 -0.40
C MET A 42 -1.91 3.23 0.18
N VAL A 43 -2.16 4.24 -0.67
CA VAL A 43 -2.13 5.65 -0.28
C VAL A 43 -3.51 6.04 0.25
N VAL A 44 -3.65 6.09 1.57
CA VAL A 44 -4.91 6.51 2.20
C VAL A 44 -4.83 7.98 2.57
N TYR A 45 -5.35 8.81 1.68
CA TYR A 45 -5.43 10.25 1.86
C TYR A 45 -6.88 10.71 1.87
N GLY A 46 -7.23 11.60 2.79
CA GLY A 46 -8.55 12.20 2.88
C GLY A 46 -8.50 13.37 3.86
N GLN A 47 -8.87 14.57 3.40
CA GLN A 47 -8.97 15.75 4.27
C GLN A 47 -10.29 15.78 5.06
N GLN A 48 -11.29 14.97 4.66
CA GLN A 48 -12.54 14.79 5.41
C GLN A 48 -12.50 13.50 6.24
N PRO A 49 -12.73 13.58 7.56
CA PRO A 49 -12.68 12.41 8.46
C PRO A 49 -13.62 11.27 8.05
N SER A 50 -14.82 11.59 7.54
CA SER A 50 -15.80 10.60 7.09
C SER A 50 -15.34 9.83 5.85
N ALA A 51 -14.78 10.52 4.86
CA ALA A 51 -14.23 9.92 3.65
C ALA A 51 -13.01 9.02 3.97
N SER A 52 -12.21 9.43 4.95
CA SER A 52 -11.06 8.63 5.38
C SER A 52 -11.44 7.26 5.95
N ALA A 53 -12.59 7.14 6.64
CA ALA A 53 -13.04 5.86 7.19
C ALA A 53 -13.53 4.89 6.10
N GLN A 54 -14.26 5.42 5.10
CA GLN A 54 -14.73 4.62 3.96
C GLN A 54 -13.56 4.16 3.09
N ASN A 55 -12.62 5.05 2.80
CA ASN A 55 -11.41 4.72 2.03
C ASN A 55 -10.55 3.68 2.76
N MET A 56 -10.41 3.79 4.09
CA MET A 56 -9.74 2.76 4.90
C MET A 56 -10.42 1.40 4.80
N HIS A 57 -11.76 1.34 4.85
CA HIS A 57 -12.48 0.06 4.77
C HIS A 57 -12.31 -0.64 3.41
N GLY A 58 -12.38 0.12 2.32
CA GLY A 58 -12.11 -0.40 0.97
C GLY A 58 -10.66 -0.85 0.80
N ALA A 59 -9.73 -0.04 1.30
CA ALA A 59 -8.31 -0.33 1.30
C ALA A 59 -7.96 -1.62 2.08
N GLU A 60 -8.52 -1.78 3.27
CA GLU A 60 -8.33 -2.97 4.11
C GLU A 60 -8.84 -4.23 3.41
N LYS A 61 -10.03 -4.18 2.79
CA LYS A 61 -10.57 -5.30 2.01
C LYS A 61 -9.67 -5.70 0.85
N LEU A 62 -9.22 -4.74 0.04
CA LEU A 62 -8.35 -5.04 -1.09
C LEU A 62 -7.04 -5.67 -0.61
N MET A 63 -6.44 -5.11 0.45
CA MET A 63 -5.19 -5.61 1.00
C MET A 63 -5.33 -7.02 1.60
N GLN A 64 -6.50 -7.36 2.15
CA GLN A 64 -6.80 -8.71 2.63
C GLN A 64 -6.90 -9.72 1.46
N ASN A 65 -7.47 -9.32 0.32
CA ASN A 65 -7.52 -10.16 -0.89
C ASN A 65 -6.13 -10.47 -1.48
N LEU A 66 -5.09 -9.72 -1.06
CA LEU A 66 -3.70 -9.93 -1.48
C LEU A 66 -2.88 -10.76 -0.47
N LYS A 67 -3.50 -11.27 0.60
CA LYS A 67 -2.81 -12.12 1.59
C LYS A 67 -2.31 -13.42 0.96
N GLY A 68 -1.18 -13.90 1.46
CA GLY A 68 -0.52 -15.12 0.98
C GLY A 68 0.20 -14.96 -0.36
N LEU A 69 0.07 -13.80 -1.03
CA LEU A 69 0.90 -13.46 -2.19
C LEU A 69 2.27 -12.98 -1.72
N ASN A 70 3.30 -13.21 -2.55
CA ASN A 70 4.65 -12.70 -2.30
C ASN A 70 4.77 -11.21 -2.66
N ILE A 71 3.95 -10.39 -2.01
CA ILE A 71 3.84 -8.94 -2.23
C ILE A 71 3.95 -8.26 -0.86
N THR A 72 4.89 -7.34 -0.71
CA THR A 72 4.95 -6.50 0.50
C THR A 72 3.81 -5.49 0.48
N ARG A 73 2.99 -5.50 1.52
CA ARG A 73 1.78 -4.69 1.64
C ARG A 73 2.04 -3.55 2.62
N ILE A 74 1.97 -2.30 2.16
CA ILE A 74 2.22 -1.11 3.01
C ILE A 74 1.11 -0.06 2.86
N TYR A 75 0.71 0.54 3.99
CA TYR A 75 -0.13 1.73 4.03
C TYR A 75 0.69 2.99 4.24
N VAL A 76 0.32 4.07 3.55
CA VAL A 76 0.88 5.41 3.74
C VAL A 76 -0.25 6.45 3.80
N GLY A 77 -0.02 7.59 4.45
CA GLY A 77 -0.97 8.70 4.50
C GLY A 77 -1.49 9.02 5.91
N ILE A 78 -2.39 10.00 6.01
CA ILE A 78 -2.77 10.65 7.28
C ILE A 78 -3.41 9.65 8.26
N ALA A 79 -4.42 8.90 7.81
CA ALA A 79 -5.11 7.95 8.69
C ALA A 79 -4.21 6.79 9.16
N PRO A 80 -3.44 6.12 8.27
CA PRO A 80 -2.45 5.14 8.71
C PRO A 80 -1.41 5.70 9.67
N SER A 81 -1.02 6.97 9.50
CA SER A 81 -0.08 7.63 10.40
C SER A 81 -0.66 7.94 11.78
N ALA A 82 -1.96 8.25 11.84
CA ALA A 82 -2.65 8.62 13.07
C ALA A 82 -2.98 7.42 13.96
N LEU A 83 -3.34 6.27 13.36
CA LEU A 83 -3.77 5.06 14.08
C LEU A 83 -3.11 3.78 13.53
N PRO A 84 -1.77 3.69 13.48
CA PRO A 84 -1.08 2.54 12.90
C PRO A 84 -1.30 1.26 13.69
N GLU A 85 -1.40 1.34 15.03
CA GLU A 85 -1.61 0.16 15.87
C GLU A 85 -2.95 -0.51 15.55
N ARG A 86 -3.97 0.28 15.19
CA ARG A 86 -5.27 -0.24 14.75
C ARG A 86 -5.13 -1.02 13.44
N ILE A 87 -4.39 -0.53 12.46
CA ILE A 87 -4.22 -1.25 11.18
C ILE A 87 -3.49 -2.57 11.42
N ILE A 88 -2.38 -2.52 12.16
CA ILE A 88 -1.54 -3.69 12.46
C ILE A 88 -2.32 -4.74 13.28
N SER A 89 -3.23 -4.32 14.17
CA SER A 89 -4.04 -5.27 14.94
C SER A 89 -5.02 -6.07 14.07
N HIS A 90 -5.49 -5.50 12.95
CA HIS A 90 -6.39 -6.19 12.01
C HIS A 90 -5.62 -7.04 10.99
N ASP A 91 -4.40 -6.63 10.64
CA ASP A 91 -3.53 -7.34 9.72
C ASP A 91 -2.07 -7.22 10.13
N LYS A 92 -1.52 -8.27 10.76
CA LYS A 92 -0.16 -8.24 11.32
C LYS A 92 0.94 -8.29 10.26
N GLU A 93 0.59 -8.62 9.02
CA GLU A 93 1.53 -8.80 7.91
C GLU A 93 1.69 -7.54 7.06
N VAL A 94 0.94 -6.47 7.36
CA VAL A 94 1.07 -5.19 6.65
C VAL A 94 2.04 -4.27 7.36
N LEU A 95 2.76 -3.48 6.57
CA LEU A 95 3.56 -2.38 7.06
C LEU A 95 2.72 -1.10 7.10
N VAL A 96 3.05 -0.21 8.03
CA VAL A 96 2.44 1.13 8.08
C VAL A 96 3.56 2.17 8.13
N CYS A 97 3.61 3.03 7.12
CA CYS A 97 4.48 4.19 7.12
C CYS A 97 3.78 5.36 7.81
N ARG A 98 4.40 5.92 8.86
CA ARG A 98 4.00 7.23 9.38
C ARG A 98 4.54 8.32 8.45
N GLY A 99 3.70 9.29 8.08
CA GLY A 99 4.02 10.36 7.14
C GLY A 99 3.67 10.01 5.68
N GLU A 100 4.36 10.67 4.75
CA GLU A 100 4.01 10.63 3.32
C GLU A 100 4.55 9.40 2.58
N GLY A 101 5.69 8.84 3.00
CA GLY A 101 6.19 7.56 2.50
C GLY A 101 7.24 7.50 1.37
N PRO A 102 7.55 8.54 0.53
CA PRO A 102 8.46 8.37 -0.62
C PRO A 102 9.83 7.76 -0.28
N LYS A 103 10.51 8.27 0.76
CA LYS A 103 11.82 7.78 1.20
C LYS A 103 11.75 6.39 1.84
N THR A 104 10.66 6.10 2.57
CA THR A 104 10.44 4.77 3.16
C THR A 104 10.28 3.72 2.06
N LEU A 105 9.52 4.03 1.01
CA LEU A 105 9.33 3.15 -0.14
C LEU A 105 10.62 2.96 -0.93
N GLU A 106 11.42 4.02 -1.13
CA GLU A 106 12.74 3.91 -1.74
C GLU A 106 13.66 2.96 -0.96
N HIS A 107 13.74 3.11 0.37
CA HIS A 107 14.53 2.20 1.20
C HIS A 107 13.98 0.77 1.17
N LEU A 108 12.66 0.58 1.26
CA LEU A 108 12.05 -0.74 1.14
C LEU A 108 12.41 -1.39 -0.20
N LEU A 109 12.25 -0.69 -1.32
CA LEU A 109 12.59 -1.22 -2.66
C LEU A 109 14.07 -1.57 -2.82
N SER A 110 14.96 -0.87 -2.11
CA SER A 110 16.41 -1.14 -2.13
C SER A 110 16.80 -2.45 -1.45
N VAL A 111 15.99 -2.94 -0.51
CA VAL A 111 16.19 -4.23 0.15
C VAL A 111 15.72 -5.35 -0.78
N LYS A 112 16.53 -6.41 -0.93
CA LYS A 112 16.20 -7.54 -1.83
C LYS A 112 15.22 -8.55 -1.21
N ASP A 113 15.26 -8.69 0.10
CA ASP A 113 14.44 -9.63 0.86
C ASP A 113 13.67 -8.90 1.98
N HIS A 114 12.35 -9.01 1.95
CA HIS A 114 11.45 -8.41 2.94
C HIS A 114 11.01 -9.41 4.03
N THR A 115 11.53 -10.64 4.00
CA THR A 115 11.10 -11.76 4.86
C THR A 115 12.06 -12.08 6.00
N SER A 116 13.27 -11.52 5.98
CA SER A 116 14.26 -11.71 7.03
C SER A 116 14.00 -10.74 8.19
N PRO A 117 13.78 -11.21 9.43
CA PRO A 117 13.94 -10.36 10.60
C PRO A 117 15.37 -9.81 10.59
N THR A 118 15.54 -8.50 10.74
CA THR A 118 16.86 -7.97 11.10
C THR A 118 17.23 -8.53 12.47
N ASP A 119 18.33 -9.28 12.51
CA ASP A 119 19.02 -9.70 13.74
C ASP A 119 19.33 -8.51 14.67
#